data_AF-A0A9D2CVJ2-F1
#
_entry.id   AF-A0A9D2CVJ2-F1
#
_cell.length_a   1.000
_cell.length_b   1.000
_cell.length_c   1.000
_cell.angle_alpha   90.00
_cell.angle_beta   90.00
_cell.angle_gamma   90.00
#
_symmetry.space_group_name_H-M   'P 1'
#
loop_
_entity.id
_entity.type
_entity.pdbx_description
1 polymer ?
#
loop_
_entity_poly.entity_id
_entity_poly.type
_entity_poly.pdbx_seq_one_letter_code
_entity_poly.pdbx_strand_id
1 'polypeptide(L)'
;MDFTKTQTFHNLARGFAGECQAGMRYQLTAKAAMKQGYEVLADTVRTIAKNETNHAKVFFEAILSNAGSCDDVHIDAHYPFHAGTLEDNLKFAMEDELSEAEDIYPTFAKIAREEGFAQIALKFEQVAKVESHHRIIFNYLFEAFKDGSLYAADRPMLWICSECGYMHTSKEAWNICPLCGASQGEVQLHLPFAKDSL
;
A
#
# COMPACT_ATOMS: atom_id res chain seq x y z
N MET A 1 9.80 -5.63 32.72
CA MET A 1 9.15 -4.37 32.30
C MET A 1 7.69 -4.68 32.05
N ASP A 2 6.77 -3.84 32.53
CA ASP A 2 5.34 -4.00 32.23
C ASP A 2 5.10 -3.55 30.79
N PHE A 3 4.78 -4.50 29.90
CA PHE A 3 4.66 -4.25 28.47
C PHE A 3 3.64 -3.14 28.15
N THR A 4 2.53 -3.09 28.89
CA THR A 4 1.45 -2.12 28.67
C THR A 4 1.85 -0.67 28.95
N LYS A 5 3.00 -0.45 29.60
CA LYS A 5 3.54 0.88 29.92
C LYS A 5 4.71 1.29 29.00
N THR A 6 4.99 0.49 27.97
CA THR A 6 6.12 0.71 27.06
C THR A 6 5.72 1.55 25.87
N GLN A 7 6.69 2.27 25.30
CA GLN A 7 6.44 3.01 24.08
C GLN A 7 6.17 2.06 22.90
N THR A 8 6.75 0.85 22.91
CA THR A 8 6.47 -0.21 21.94
C THR A 8 4.99 -0.59 21.91
N PHE A 9 4.36 -0.77 23.07
CA PHE A 9 2.93 -1.08 23.15
C PHE A 9 2.08 0.03 22.53
N HIS A 10 2.37 1.29 22.85
CA HIS A 10 1.67 2.42 22.23
C HIS A 10 1.95 2.54 20.73
N ASN A 11 3.17 2.24 20.28
CA ASN A 11 3.54 2.26 18.86
C ASN A 11 2.82 1.17 18.06
N LEU A 12 2.64 -0.03 18.63
CA LEU A 12 1.82 -1.08 18.01
C LEU A 12 0.37 -0.64 17.87
N ALA A 13 -0.20 0.00 18.90
CA ALA A 13 -1.58 0.48 18.84
C ALA A 13 -1.75 1.64 17.84
N ARG A 14 -0.77 2.54 17.74
CA ARG A 14 -0.70 3.58 16.71
C ARG A 14 -0.57 3.01 15.31
N GLY A 15 0.33 2.03 15.11
CA GLY A 15 0.48 1.32 13.84
C GLY A 15 -0.83 0.64 13.43
N PHE A 16 -1.47 -0.09 14.34
CA PHE A 16 -2.78 -0.69 14.09
C PHE A 16 -3.82 0.34 13.60
N ALA A 17 -3.93 1.48 14.28
CA ALA A 17 -4.86 2.54 13.91
C ALA A 17 -4.49 3.21 12.57
N GLY A 18 -3.19 3.38 12.27
CA GLY A 18 -2.69 3.93 11.01
C GLY A 18 -3.02 3.02 9.83
N GLU A 19 -2.65 1.76 9.92
CA GLU A 19 -2.89 0.72 8.91
C GLU A 19 -4.39 0.51 8.62
N CYS A 20 -5.22 0.53 9.66
CA CYS A 20 -6.68 0.47 9.47
C CYS A 20 -7.22 1.65 8.67
N GLN A 21 -6.67 2.85 8.89
CA GLN A 21 -7.06 4.04 8.14
C GLN A 21 -6.48 4.03 6.71
N ALA A 22 -5.22 3.62 6.53
CA ALA A 22 -4.58 3.47 5.22
C ALA A 22 -5.36 2.49 4.34
N GLY A 23 -5.64 1.29 4.85
CA GLY A 23 -6.46 0.30 4.15
C GLY A 23 -7.82 0.86 3.72
N MET A 24 -8.49 1.64 4.56
CA MET A 24 -9.76 2.29 4.18
C MET A 24 -9.57 3.36 3.09
N ARG A 25 -8.56 4.24 3.20
CA ARG A 25 -8.25 5.26 2.17
C ARG A 25 -7.95 4.60 0.81
N TYR A 26 -7.24 3.48 0.80
CA TYR A 26 -6.94 2.75 -0.42
C TYR A 26 -8.17 2.07 -1.03
N GLN A 27 -9.07 1.51 -0.22
CA GLN A 27 -10.36 1.01 -0.72
C GLN A 27 -11.19 2.13 -1.38
N LEU A 28 -11.20 3.33 -0.79
CA LEU A 28 -11.88 4.49 -1.39
C LEU A 28 -11.22 4.94 -2.69
N THR A 29 -9.89 4.91 -2.76
CA THR A 29 -9.11 5.21 -3.96
C THR A 29 -9.39 4.21 -5.08
N ALA A 30 -9.42 2.91 -4.77
CA ALA A 30 -9.79 1.87 -5.71
C ALA A 30 -11.22 2.04 -6.25
N LYS A 31 -12.16 2.46 -5.39
CA LYS A 31 -13.53 2.78 -5.82
C LYS A 31 -13.58 3.97 -6.78
N ALA A 32 -12.74 4.98 -6.56
CA ALA A 32 -12.62 6.13 -7.47
C ALA A 32 -12.04 5.73 -8.83
N ALA A 33 -11.05 4.84 -8.85
CA ALA A 33 -10.46 4.26 -10.07
C ALA A 33 -11.48 3.46 -10.90
N MET A 34 -12.21 2.55 -10.23
CA MET A 34 -13.28 1.76 -10.85
C MET A 34 -14.35 2.66 -11.49
N LYS A 35 -14.78 3.72 -10.78
CA LYS A 35 -15.78 4.68 -11.31
C LYS A 35 -15.29 5.40 -12.58
N GLN A 36 -13.98 5.54 -12.76
CA GLN A 36 -13.37 6.15 -13.93
C GLN A 36 -12.99 5.13 -15.01
N GLY A 37 -13.33 3.85 -14.83
CA GLY A 37 -13.07 2.78 -15.79
C GLY A 37 -11.65 2.22 -15.74
N TYR A 38 -10.90 2.42 -14.64
CA TYR A 38 -9.56 1.85 -14.44
C TYR A 38 -9.63 0.61 -13.53
N GLU A 39 -10.16 -0.50 -14.05
CA GLU A 39 -10.48 -1.70 -13.28
C GLU A 39 -9.21 -2.39 -12.73
N VAL A 40 -8.19 -2.58 -13.57
CA VAL A 40 -6.91 -3.18 -13.13
C VAL A 40 -6.18 -2.28 -12.12
N LEU A 41 -6.25 -0.96 -12.28
CA LEU A 41 -5.69 -0.02 -11.31
C LEU A 41 -6.44 -0.15 -9.96
N ALA A 42 -7.76 -0.26 -10.01
CA ALA A 42 -8.57 -0.47 -8.82
C ALA A 42 -8.20 -1.79 -8.11
N ASP A 43 -8.02 -2.89 -8.85
CA ASP A 43 -7.59 -4.18 -8.29
C ASP A 43 -6.19 -4.14 -7.66
N THR A 44 -5.28 -3.40 -8.30
CA THR A 44 -3.94 -3.16 -7.77
C THR A 44 -4.02 -2.46 -6.40
N VAL A 45 -4.78 -1.36 -6.33
CA VAL A 45 -4.96 -0.60 -5.07
C VAL A 45 -5.72 -1.42 -4.01
N ARG A 46 -6.72 -2.24 -4.40
CA ARG A 46 -7.42 -3.17 -3.47
C ARG A 46 -6.46 -4.20 -2.88
N THR A 47 -5.49 -4.66 -3.66
CA THR A 47 -4.49 -5.62 -3.20
C THR A 47 -3.60 -4.99 -2.13
N ILE A 48 -3.16 -3.76 -2.33
CA ILE A 48 -2.39 -3.00 -1.34
C ILE A 48 -3.24 -2.75 -0.08
N ALA A 49 -4.49 -2.28 -0.23
CA ALA A 49 -5.42 -2.11 0.90
C ALA A 49 -5.62 -3.38 1.75
N LYS A 50 -5.56 -4.57 1.12
CA LYS A 50 -5.60 -5.85 1.82
C LYS A 50 -4.29 -6.12 2.56
N ASN A 51 -3.14 -5.71 2.03
CA ASN A 51 -1.84 -5.81 2.72
C ASN A 51 -1.85 -4.97 4.01
N GLU A 52 -2.32 -3.72 3.96
CA GLU A 52 -2.51 -2.85 5.15
C GLU A 52 -3.41 -3.51 6.21
N THR A 53 -4.47 -4.21 5.78
CA THR A 53 -5.31 -4.99 6.70
C THR A 53 -4.51 -6.11 7.40
N ASN A 54 -3.55 -6.73 6.69
CA ASN A 54 -2.67 -7.73 7.28
C ASN A 54 -1.59 -7.12 8.16
N HIS A 55 -1.06 -5.94 7.84
CA HIS A 55 -0.13 -5.20 8.71
C HIS A 55 -0.80 -4.78 10.02
N ALA A 56 -2.02 -4.22 9.93
CA ALA A 56 -2.86 -3.94 11.09
C ALA A 56 -3.02 -5.19 11.97
N LYS A 57 -3.37 -6.33 11.34
CA LYS A 57 -3.51 -7.61 12.04
C LYS A 57 -2.20 -8.02 12.74
N VAL A 58 -1.05 -7.89 12.10
CA VAL A 58 0.26 -8.21 12.69
C VAL A 58 0.50 -7.39 13.97
N PHE A 59 0.16 -6.11 13.98
CA PHE A 59 0.29 -5.25 15.15
C PHE A 59 -0.72 -5.59 16.25
N PHE A 60 -1.97 -5.80 15.87
CA PHE A 60 -3.04 -6.20 16.79
C PHE A 60 -2.71 -7.53 17.49
N GLU A 61 -2.26 -8.54 16.74
CA GLU A 61 -1.85 -9.83 17.31
C GLU A 61 -0.60 -9.72 18.18
N ALA A 62 0.33 -8.81 17.86
CA ALA A 62 1.48 -8.53 18.71
C ALA A 62 1.07 -7.95 20.06
N ILE A 63 0.06 -7.06 20.09
CA ILE A 63 -0.53 -6.56 21.34
C ILE A 63 -1.15 -7.73 22.12
N LEU A 64 -2.06 -8.48 21.51
CA LEU A 64 -2.76 -9.58 22.19
C LEU A 64 -1.80 -10.64 22.74
N SER A 65 -0.73 -10.96 22.01
CA SER A 65 0.23 -11.98 22.42
C SER A 65 1.10 -11.56 23.61
N ASN A 66 1.28 -10.25 23.84
CA ASN A 66 2.17 -9.74 24.89
C ASN A 66 1.42 -9.08 26.06
N ALA A 67 0.24 -8.50 25.81
CA ALA A 67 -0.59 -7.83 26.81
C ALA A 67 -1.87 -8.63 27.16
N GLY A 68 -2.28 -9.59 26.33
CA GLY A 68 -3.62 -10.15 26.38
C GLY A 68 -4.69 -9.19 25.84
N SER A 69 -5.95 -9.47 26.12
CA SER A 69 -7.04 -8.53 25.87
C SER A 69 -6.96 -7.37 26.87
N CYS A 70 -7.11 -6.14 26.39
CA CYS A 70 -7.20 -4.93 27.20
C CYS A 70 -8.57 -4.28 26.96
N ASP A 71 -9.12 -3.57 27.95
CA ASP A 71 -10.42 -2.89 27.80
C ASP A 71 -10.30 -1.68 26.86
N ASP A 72 -9.32 -0.82 27.08
CA ASP A 72 -9.00 0.33 26.23
C ASP A 72 -7.48 0.63 26.21
N VAL A 73 -7.02 1.22 25.11
CA VAL A 73 -5.64 1.71 24.95
C VAL A 73 -5.70 3.16 24.51
N HIS A 74 -5.27 4.07 25.38
CA HIS A 74 -5.12 5.47 25.00
C HIS A 74 -3.91 5.66 24.07
N ILE A 75 -4.16 6.17 22.86
CA ILE A 75 -3.14 6.56 21.89
C ILE A 75 -3.38 8.00 21.43
N ASP A 76 -2.29 8.72 21.17
CA ASP A 76 -2.30 10.05 20.59
C ASP A 76 -1.35 10.08 19.38
N ALA A 77 -1.81 10.52 18.22
CA ALA A 77 -1.05 10.64 16.98
C ALA A 77 -1.84 11.48 15.96
N HIS A 78 -1.12 12.07 15.01
CA HIS A 78 -1.71 12.69 13.83
C HIS A 78 -1.89 11.62 12.75
N TYR A 79 -3.10 11.51 12.21
CA TYR A 79 -3.38 10.62 11.10
C TYR A 79 -3.78 11.43 9.87
N PRO A 80 -3.35 11.02 8.66
CA PRO A 80 -3.70 11.72 7.43
C PRO A 80 -5.21 11.68 7.18
N PHE A 81 -5.77 12.85 6.88
CA PHE A 81 -7.19 13.02 6.57
C PHE A 81 -7.35 13.90 5.31
N HIS A 82 -6.72 13.45 4.24
CA HIS A 82 -6.73 14.08 2.92
C HIS A 82 -7.51 13.20 1.93
N ALA A 83 -8.13 13.84 0.95
CA ALA A 83 -8.85 13.20 -0.14
C ALA A 83 -9.01 14.20 -1.29
N GLY A 84 -8.94 13.72 -2.53
CA GLY A 84 -9.07 14.56 -3.72
C GLY A 84 -9.49 13.78 -4.96
N THR A 85 -8.99 14.23 -6.12
CA THR A 85 -9.11 13.48 -7.37
C THR A 85 -8.40 12.13 -7.29
N LEU A 86 -8.58 11.26 -8.29
CA LEU A 86 -7.84 10.00 -8.32
C LEU A 86 -6.33 10.23 -8.37
N GLU A 87 -5.87 11.23 -9.12
CA GLU A 87 -4.47 11.65 -9.15
C GLU A 87 -3.99 12.09 -7.75
N ASP A 88 -4.75 12.95 -7.07
CA ASP A 88 -4.41 13.38 -5.70
C ASP A 88 -4.33 12.20 -4.74
N ASN A 89 -5.28 11.27 -4.81
CA ASN A 89 -5.31 10.11 -3.92
C ASN A 89 -4.13 9.15 -4.14
N LEU A 90 -3.70 8.95 -5.40
CA LEU A 90 -2.49 8.17 -5.72
C LEU A 90 -1.23 8.85 -5.17
N LYS A 91 -1.15 10.18 -5.29
CA LYS A 91 -0.06 10.97 -4.71
C LYS A 91 -0.04 10.89 -3.19
N PHE A 92 -1.18 11.06 -2.55
CA PHE A 92 -1.30 10.98 -1.10
C PHE A 92 -0.91 9.60 -0.57
N ALA A 93 -1.34 8.53 -1.24
CA ALA A 93 -0.93 7.17 -0.90
C ALA A 93 0.60 7.01 -1.01
N MET A 94 1.22 7.49 -2.09
CA MET A 94 2.68 7.48 -2.24
C MET A 94 3.40 8.22 -1.09
N GLU A 95 2.91 9.39 -0.69
CA GLU A 95 3.49 10.20 0.39
C GLU A 95 3.31 9.56 1.77
N ASP A 96 2.15 8.97 2.04
CA ASP A 96 1.85 8.25 3.27
C ASP A 96 2.78 7.02 3.41
N GLU A 97 2.89 6.18 2.38
CA GLU A 97 3.77 5.01 2.34
C GLU A 97 5.26 5.37 2.52
N LEU A 98 5.67 6.51 1.96
CA LEU A 98 7.02 7.03 2.17
C LEU A 98 7.28 7.34 3.64
N SER A 99 6.36 8.03 4.30
CA SER A 99 6.49 8.35 5.72
C SER A 99 6.54 7.10 6.59
N GLU A 100 5.76 6.07 6.25
CA GLU A 100 5.71 4.81 6.97
C GLU A 100 7.01 4.00 6.79
N ALA A 101 7.51 3.92 5.55
CA ALA A 101 8.72 3.18 5.20
C ALA A 101 10.02 3.82 5.72
N GLU A 102 10.14 5.15 5.70
CA GLU A 102 11.41 5.85 5.99
C GLU A 102 11.49 6.45 7.39
N ASP A 103 10.36 6.71 8.06
CA ASP A 103 10.34 7.36 9.38
C ASP A 103 9.61 6.55 10.44
N ILE A 104 8.30 6.33 10.27
CA ILE A 104 7.42 5.84 11.35
C ILE A 104 7.84 4.44 11.80
N TYR A 105 7.85 3.45 10.91
CA TYR A 105 8.15 2.08 11.28
C TYR A 105 9.63 1.83 11.62
N PRO A 106 10.62 2.44 10.93
CA PRO A 106 12.01 2.40 11.39
C PRO A 106 12.19 2.96 12.80
N THR A 107 11.53 4.07 13.13
CA THR A 107 11.55 4.65 14.48
C THR A 107 10.90 3.72 15.51
N PHE A 108 9.75 3.12 15.17
CA PHE A 108 9.07 2.17 16.04
C PHE A 108 9.92 0.91 16.29
N ALA A 109 10.59 0.40 15.25
CA ALA A 109 11.50 -0.73 15.36
C ALA A 109 12.68 -0.45 16.29
N LYS A 110 13.29 0.74 16.15
CA LYS A 110 14.40 1.18 17.01
C LYS A 110 13.98 1.20 18.48
N ILE A 111 12.85 1.83 18.79
CA ILE A 111 12.31 1.91 20.16
C ILE A 111 12.04 0.49 20.71
N ALA A 112 11.41 -0.37 19.91
CA ALA A 112 11.16 -1.76 20.31
C ALA A 112 12.45 -2.52 20.63
N ARG A 113 13.53 -2.27 19.89
CA ARG A 113 14.84 -2.86 20.15
C ARG A 113 15.47 -2.32 21.43
N GLU A 114 15.38 -1.01 21.68
CA GLU A 114 15.88 -0.35 22.89
C GLU A 114 15.14 -0.82 24.15
N GLU A 115 13.84 -1.09 24.06
CA GLU A 115 13.02 -1.63 25.15
C GLU A 115 13.13 -3.17 25.31
N GLY A 116 13.88 -3.84 24.44
CA GLY A 116 14.17 -5.29 24.54
C GLY A 116 13.21 -6.21 23.79
N PHE A 117 12.32 -5.68 22.94
CA PHE A 117 11.34 -6.41 22.15
C PHE A 117 11.82 -6.70 20.73
N ALA A 118 12.92 -7.46 20.60
CA ALA A 118 13.57 -7.73 19.30
C ALA A 118 12.63 -8.31 18.23
N GLN A 119 11.68 -9.17 18.61
CA GLN A 119 10.72 -9.75 17.67
C GLN A 119 9.68 -8.74 17.16
N ILE A 120 9.29 -7.77 18.00
CA ILE A 120 8.39 -6.67 17.58
C ILE A 120 9.16 -5.69 16.68
N ALA A 121 10.42 -5.41 17.00
CA ALA A 121 11.30 -4.61 16.16
C ALA A 121 11.42 -5.20 14.74
N LEU A 122 11.66 -6.51 14.65
CA LEU A 122 11.73 -7.20 13.36
C LEU A 122 10.41 -7.10 12.57
N LYS A 123 9.25 -7.18 13.24
CA LYS A 123 7.95 -7.00 12.58
C LYS A 123 7.82 -5.62 11.96
N PHE A 124 8.13 -4.55 12.71
CA PHE A 124 8.13 -3.19 12.17
C PHE A 124 9.10 -3.03 11.00
N GLU A 125 10.30 -3.61 11.07
CA GLU A 125 11.27 -3.57 9.96
C GLU A 125 10.77 -4.29 8.71
N GLN A 126 10.04 -5.39 8.85
CA GLN A 126 9.47 -6.12 7.71
C GLN A 126 8.30 -5.34 7.09
N VAL A 127 7.43 -4.75 7.91
CA VAL A 127 6.34 -3.88 7.44
C VAL A 127 6.92 -2.67 6.71
N ALA A 128 7.90 -1.97 7.27
CA ALA A 128 8.59 -0.85 6.61
C ALA A 128 9.16 -1.20 5.21
N LYS A 129 9.66 -2.43 5.03
CA LYS A 129 10.13 -2.91 3.72
C LYS A 129 8.97 -3.08 2.74
N VAL A 130 7.83 -3.60 3.20
CA VAL A 130 6.64 -3.73 2.34
C VAL A 130 6.11 -2.36 1.96
N GLU A 131 6.05 -1.41 2.89
CA GLU A 131 5.64 -0.01 2.59
C GLU A 131 6.57 0.65 1.58
N SER A 132 7.87 0.33 1.61
CA SER A 132 8.80 0.81 0.58
C SER A 132 8.44 0.31 -0.83
N HIS A 133 7.88 -0.91 -0.93
CA HIS A 133 7.38 -1.45 -2.19
C HIS A 133 6.04 -0.84 -2.58
N HIS A 134 5.12 -0.64 -1.63
CA HIS A 134 3.87 0.06 -1.87
C HIS A 134 4.12 1.48 -2.38
N ARG A 135 5.05 2.22 -1.77
CA ARG A 135 5.51 3.53 -2.25
C ARG A 135 5.98 3.48 -3.71
N ILE A 136 6.81 2.49 -4.07
CA ILE A 136 7.30 2.35 -5.46
C ILE A 136 6.14 2.17 -6.43
N ILE A 137 5.16 1.35 -6.07
CA ILE A 137 3.97 1.10 -6.87
C ILE A 137 3.12 2.37 -6.97
N PHE A 138 2.78 3.03 -5.86
CA PHE A 138 1.98 4.26 -5.88
C PHE A 138 2.68 5.41 -6.60
N ASN A 139 4.00 5.56 -6.45
CA ASN A 139 4.78 6.55 -7.21
C ASN A 139 4.66 6.32 -8.72
N TYR A 140 4.79 5.06 -9.16
CA TYR A 140 4.60 4.71 -10.56
C TYR A 140 3.17 5.00 -11.03
N LEU A 141 2.16 4.56 -10.27
CA LEU A 141 0.76 4.80 -10.62
C LEU A 141 0.43 6.30 -10.68
N PHE A 142 0.95 7.10 -9.74
CA PHE A 142 0.75 8.54 -9.71
C PHE A 142 1.37 9.21 -10.95
N GLU A 143 2.66 8.97 -11.22
CA GLU A 143 3.32 9.61 -12.36
C GLU A 143 2.71 9.16 -13.69
N ALA A 144 2.46 7.86 -13.88
CA ALA A 144 1.86 7.30 -15.09
C ALA A 144 0.40 7.74 -15.32
N PHE A 145 -0.34 8.02 -14.25
CA PHE A 145 -1.69 8.56 -14.35
C PHE A 145 -1.66 10.05 -14.72
N LYS A 146 -0.77 10.82 -14.08
CA LYS A 146 -0.60 12.26 -14.27
C LYS A 146 -0.10 12.61 -15.67
N ASP A 147 0.81 11.83 -16.23
CA ASP A 147 1.35 12.04 -17.58
C ASP A 147 0.54 11.36 -18.70
N GLY A 148 -0.44 10.52 -18.34
CA GLY A 148 -1.26 9.75 -19.27
C GLY A 148 -0.54 8.52 -19.87
N SER A 149 0.56 8.06 -19.27
CA SER A 149 1.38 6.96 -19.77
C SER A 149 1.00 5.58 -19.21
N LEU A 150 -0.06 5.44 -18.41
CA LEU A 150 -0.48 4.15 -17.82
C LEU A 150 -0.52 2.98 -18.81
N TYR A 151 -0.91 3.27 -20.05
CA TYR A 151 -1.04 2.29 -21.13
C TYR A 151 -0.08 2.56 -22.30
N ALA A 152 1.05 3.21 -22.03
CA ALA A 152 2.07 3.54 -23.01
C ALA A 152 3.49 3.25 -22.48
N ALA A 153 4.41 2.95 -23.39
CA ALA A 153 5.81 2.70 -23.08
C ALA A 153 6.74 3.19 -24.20
N ASP A 154 7.96 3.59 -23.83
CA ASP A 154 8.98 4.10 -24.77
C ASP A 154 9.34 3.09 -25.87
N ARG A 155 9.31 1.80 -25.52
CA ARG A 155 9.65 0.67 -26.38
C ARG A 155 8.48 -0.32 -26.40
N PRO A 156 8.27 -1.06 -27.50
CA PRO A 156 7.23 -2.07 -27.56
C PRO A 156 7.33 -3.04 -26.39
N MET A 157 6.22 -3.23 -25.69
CA MET A 157 6.10 -4.18 -24.59
C MET A 157 4.82 -5.00 -24.74
N LEU A 158 4.74 -6.07 -23.94
CA LEU A 158 3.66 -7.04 -23.99
C LEU A 158 2.47 -6.57 -23.15
N TRP A 159 1.39 -6.16 -23.79
CA TRP A 159 0.12 -5.82 -23.14
C TRP A 159 -0.78 -7.05 -23.04
N ILE A 160 -1.47 -7.21 -21.92
CA ILE A 160 -2.32 -8.37 -21.62
C ILE A 160 -3.70 -7.91 -21.13
N CYS A 161 -4.77 -8.43 -21.73
CA CYS A 161 -6.15 -8.23 -21.25
C CYS A 161 -6.37 -9.03 -19.95
N SER A 162 -6.77 -8.38 -18.86
CA SER A 162 -7.15 -9.04 -17.59
C SER A 162 -8.33 -10.00 -17.79
N GLU A 163 -9.29 -9.64 -18.64
CA GLU A 163 -10.55 -10.37 -18.79
C GLU A 163 -10.45 -11.66 -19.61
N CYS A 164 -9.59 -11.69 -20.63
CA CYS A 164 -9.55 -12.83 -21.57
C CYS A 164 -8.14 -13.32 -21.93
N GLY A 165 -7.09 -12.68 -21.42
CA GLY A 165 -5.71 -13.06 -21.71
C GLY A 165 -5.25 -12.79 -23.15
N TYR A 166 -5.95 -11.96 -23.93
CA TYR A 166 -5.43 -11.50 -25.22
C TYR A 166 -4.11 -10.76 -25.00
N MET A 167 -3.12 -11.04 -25.84
CA MET A 167 -1.76 -10.53 -25.72
C MET A 167 -1.33 -9.85 -27.02
N HIS A 168 -0.76 -8.65 -26.92
CA HIS A 168 -0.21 -7.93 -28.07
C HIS A 168 1.04 -7.16 -27.67
N THR A 169 2.04 -7.13 -28.55
CA THR A 169 3.26 -6.35 -28.32
C THR A 169 3.23 -5.05 -29.12
N SER A 170 3.20 -3.92 -28.42
CA SER A 170 3.10 -2.59 -29.00
C SER A 170 3.62 -1.53 -28.02
N LYS A 171 3.81 -0.29 -28.48
CA LYS A 171 4.16 0.83 -27.58
C LYS A 171 2.99 1.26 -26.71
N GLU A 172 1.76 1.12 -27.19
CA GLU A 172 0.54 1.50 -26.49
C GLU A 172 -0.42 0.31 -26.43
N ALA A 173 -1.15 0.16 -25.34
CA ALA A 173 -2.21 -0.83 -25.24
C ALA A 173 -3.42 -0.44 -26.11
N TRP A 174 -4.22 -1.42 -26.51
CA TRP A 174 -5.44 -1.17 -27.26
C TRP A 174 -6.48 -0.39 -26.43
N ASN A 175 -7.31 0.42 -27.10
CA ASN A 175 -8.45 1.07 -26.44
C ASN A 175 -9.59 0.08 -26.13
N ILE A 176 -9.78 -0.90 -27.02
CA ILE A 176 -10.78 -1.96 -26.93
C ILE A 176 -10.12 -3.28 -27.32
N CYS A 177 -10.26 -4.30 -26.47
CA CYS A 177 -9.68 -5.62 -26.72
C CYS A 177 -10.28 -6.22 -28.00
N PRO A 178 -9.45 -6.62 -28.99
CA PRO A 178 -9.95 -7.15 -30.26
C PRO A 178 -10.59 -8.54 -30.13
N LEU A 179 -10.40 -9.22 -28.99
CA LEU A 179 -10.98 -10.53 -28.73
C LEU A 179 -12.30 -10.46 -27.96
N CYS A 180 -12.31 -9.85 -26.77
CA CYS A 180 -13.48 -9.87 -25.87
C CYS A 180 -14.24 -8.54 -25.79
N GLY A 181 -13.74 -7.46 -26.39
CA GLY A 181 -14.38 -6.15 -26.33
C GLY A 181 -14.19 -5.38 -25.00
N ALA A 182 -13.38 -5.89 -24.07
CA ALA A 182 -13.03 -5.18 -22.84
C ALA A 182 -12.35 -3.82 -23.11
N SER A 183 -12.54 -2.86 -22.22
CA SER A 183 -11.95 -1.51 -22.33
C SER A 183 -10.45 -1.50 -22.00
N GLN A 184 -9.76 -0.39 -22.31
CA GLN A 184 -8.34 -0.22 -21.95
C GLN A 184 -8.08 -0.33 -20.44
N GLY A 185 -9.08 0.02 -19.61
CA GLY A 185 -9.07 -0.15 -18.15
C GLY A 185 -8.79 -1.57 -17.65
N GLU A 186 -9.04 -2.55 -18.51
CA GLU A 186 -8.87 -3.99 -18.29
C GLU A 186 -7.53 -4.50 -18.84
N VAL A 187 -6.57 -3.60 -19.09
CA VAL A 187 -5.22 -3.99 -19.49
C VAL A 187 -4.36 -4.10 -18.25
N GLN A 188 -3.63 -5.20 -18.10
CA GLN A 188 -2.69 -5.41 -17.00
C GLN A 188 -1.63 -4.30 -16.96
N LEU A 189 -1.40 -3.75 -15.77
CA LEU A 189 -0.37 -2.72 -15.55
C LEU A 189 0.97 -3.38 -15.26
N HIS A 190 2.03 -2.81 -15.84
CA HIS A 190 3.40 -3.26 -15.63
C HIS A 190 4.02 -2.57 -14.43
N LEU A 191 3.72 -3.08 -13.24
CA LEU A 191 4.18 -2.49 -12.00
C LEU A 191 5.69 -2.69 -11.81
N PRO A 192 6.44 -1.64 -11.39
CA PRO A 192 7.85 -1.79 -11.06
C PRO A 192 8.03 -2.58 -9.77
N PHE A 193 9.20 -3.18 -9.62
CA PHE A 193 9.66 -3.81 -8.39
C PHE A 193 11.09 -3.39 -8.11
N ALA A 194 11.42 -3.13 -6.85
CA ALA A 194 12.80 -3.07 -6.42
C ALA A 194 13.34 -4.50 -6.32
N LYS A 195 14.54 -4.73 -6.85
CA LYS A 195 15.26 -5.97 -6.57
C LYS A 195 15.85 -5.84 -5.16
N ASP A 196 15.62 -6.83 -4.31
CA ASP A 196 16.30 -6.91 -3.02
C ASP A 196 17.82 -6.81 -3.24
N SER A 197 18.46 -5.85 -2.59
CA SER A 197 19.92 -5.86 -2.43
C SER A 197 20.27 -6.98 -1.44
N LEU A 198 20.52 -8.17 -1.99
CA LEU A 198 21.06 -9.35 -1.27
C LEU A 198 22.43 -9.05 -0.65
#